data_AF-A0A7S0HQ04-F1
#
_entry.id   AF-A0A7S0HQ04-F1
#
_cell.length_a   1.000
_cell.length_b   1.000
_cell.length_c   1.000
_cell.angle_alpha   90.00
_cell.angle_beta   90.00
_cell.angle_gamma   90.00
#
_symmetry.space_group_name_H-M   'P 1'
#
loop_
_entity.id
_entity.type
_entity.pdbx_description
1 polymer ?
#
loop_
_entity_poly.entity_id
_entity_poly.type
_entity_poly.pdbx_seq_one_letter_code
_entity_poly.pdbx_strand_id
1 'polypeptide(L)'
;AAAGAKRASTRLTLCDPFCARADEVGSPWDDGSGTTGAKLFGRDADFAEHFLNSDDVVPSTNFPLPLCYVYDVTGSKERSAFPPPDTGNFLQDVGLRLLGFHNWPIGYLARHYETTLDANGEPVVPSHAQLPRGTVKKVD
;
A
#
# COMPACT_ATOMS: atom_id res chain seq x y z
N ALA A 1 -4.87 -28.10 24.19
CA ALA A 1 -5.54 -27.08 23.37
C ALA A 1 -6.81 -27.70 22.83
N ALA A 2 -7.96 -27.04 23.00
CA ALA A 2 -9.23 -27.53 22.45
C ALA A 2 -9.11 -27.69 20.92
N ALA A 3 -9.83 -28.65 20.35
CA ALA A 3 -9.83 -28.92 18.92
C ALA A 3 -10.29 -27.67 18.12
N GLY A 4 -9.32 -26.96 17.54
CA GLY A 4 -9.33 -26.69 16.11
C GLY A 4 -10.02 -25.43 15.60
N ALA A 5 -10.11 -24.33 16.34
CA ALA A 5 -10.46 -23.05 15.71
C ALA A 5 -9.26 -22.58 14.86
N LYS A 6 -9.31 -22.85 13.55
CA LYS A 6 -8.36 -22.29 12.57
C LYS A 6 -8.41 -20.76 12.71
N ARG A 7 -7.25 -20.11 12.89
CA ARG A 7 -7.20 -18.64 12.89
C ARG A 7 -7.69 -18.12 11.54
N ALA A 8 -8.41 -17.00 11.53
CA ALA A 8 -8.80 -16.34 10.29
C ALA A 8 -7.53 -15.91 9.53
N SER A 9 -7.51 -16.20 8.23
CA SER A 9 -6.44 -15.71 7.35
C SER A 9 -6.63 -14.22 7.07
N THR A 10 -5.57 -13.44 7.25
CA THR A 10 -5.59 -11.98 7.09
C THR A 10 -4.66 -11.57 5.96
N ARG A 11 -5.24 -10.96 4.91
CA ARG A 11 -4.51 -10.27 3.85
C ARG A 11 -4.68 -8.76 4.02
N LEU A 12 -3.56 -8.06 4.21
CA LEU A 12 -3.54 -6.60 4.38
C LEU A 12 -3.09 -5.95 3.08
N THR A 13 -3.96 -5.17 2.47
CA THR A 13 -3.68 -4.44 1.24
C THR A 13 -3.78 -2.95 1.51
N LEU A 14 -2.70 -2.23 1.18
CA LEU A 14 -2.60 -0.79 1.39
C LEU A 14 -2.50 -0.08 0.05
N CYS A 15 -3.39 0.87 -0.18
CA CYS A 15 -3.34 1.76 -1.33
C CYS A 15 -2.90 3.13 -0.84
N ASP A 16 -1.68 3.50 -1.16
CA ASP A 16 -1.12 4.82 -0.82
C ASP A 16 -1.18 5.18 0.68
N PRO A 17 -0.70 4.30 1.59
CA PRO A 17 -0.68 4.61 3.00
C PRO A 17 0.28 5.77 3.26
N PHE A 18 -0.25 6.88 3.80
CA PHE A 18 0.56 7.95 4.37
C PHE A 18 1.32 7.43 5.60
N CYS A 19 2.51 6.89 5.35
CA CYS A 19 3.39 6.35 6.37
C CYS A 19 4.66 7.18 6.38
N ALA A 20 4.72 8.18 7.27
CA ALA A 20 5.96 8.90 7.52
C ALA A 20 7.04 7.92 7.97
N ARG A 21 8.24 8.02 7.39
CA ARG A 21 9.36 7.14 7.74
C ARG A 21 9.89 7.35 9.15
N ALA A 22 10.54 6.32 9.66
CA ALA A 22 11.10 6.32 11.00
C ALA A 22 12.21 7.31 11.29
N ASP A 23 12.91 7.71 10.25
CA ASP A 23 13.99 8.68 10.30
C ASP A 23 13.52 10.11 10.02
N GLU A 24 12.22 10.31 9.72
CA GLU A 24 11.64 11.62 9.41
C GLU A 24 10.54 12.05 10.39
N VAL A 25 10.03 11.13 11.21
CA VAL A 25 9.10 11.44 12.30
C VAL A 25 9.91 11.94 13.50
N GLY A 26 9.80 13.23 13.78
CA GLY A 26 10.31 13.84 15.01
C GLY A 26 9.25 13.93 16.12
N SER A 27 9.66 14.44 17.28
CA SER A 27 8.77 14.72 18.40
C SER A 27 7.61 15.66 17.98
N PRO A 28 6.36 15.48 18.49
CA PRO A 28 5.93 14.57 19.56
C PRO A 28 5.52 13.16 19.09
N TRP A 29 5.63 12.89 17.79
CA TRP A 29 5.13 11.66 17.17
C TRP A 29 6.12 10.50 17.25
N ASP A 30 7.39 10.80 17.55
CA ASP A 30 8.41 9.84 17.97
C ASP A 30 8.54 9.85 19.50
N ASP A 31 8.17 8.74 20.14
CA ASP A 31 8.29 8.52 21.58
C ASP A 31 9.69 8.06 22.01
N GLY A 32 10.67 8.11 21.08
CA GLY A 32 12.03 7.65 21.31
C GLY A 32 12.20 6.15 21.09
N SER A 33 11.14 5.42 20.72
CA SER A 33 11.25 4.02 20.24
C SER A 33 11.72 3.94 18.79
N GLY A 34 11.75 5.06 18.07
CA GLY A 34 12.03 5.11 16.64
C GLY A 34 10.97 4.31 15.89
N THR A 35 9.81 4.92 15.67
CA THR A 35 8.61 4.37 14.99
C THR A 35 7.99 3.11 15.57
N THR A 36 7.22 3.30 16.61
CA THR A 36 6.04 2.49 16.87
C THR A 36 5.09 2.58 15.65
N GLY A 37 4.91 1.48 14.92
CA GLY A 37 3.95 1.37 13.80
C GLY A 37 4.55 0.99 12.45
N ALA A 38 5.43 1.82 11.87
CA ALA A 38 5.95 1.61 10.51
C ALA A 38 6.88 0.38 10.37
N LYS A 39 7.81 0.19 11.32
CA LYS A 39 8.73 -0.96 11.35
C LYS A 39 8.00 -2.31 11.49
N LEU A 40 6.82 -2.29 12.10
CA LEU A 40 6.02 -3.47 12.39
C LEU A 40 4.80 -3.57 11.47
N PHE A 41 4.64 -2.66 10.51
CA PHE A 41 3.43 -2.57 9.71
C PHE A 41 3.22 -3.83 8.89
N GLY A 42 2.06 -4.49 9.05
CA GLY A 42 1.76 -5.73 8.36
C GLY A 42 2.48 -6.98 8.89
N ARG A 43 3.28 -6.87 9.97
CA ARG A 43 4.01 -8.01 10.57
C ARG A 43 3.09 -9.19 10.90
N ASP A 44 1.90 -8.90 11.41
CA ASP A 44 1.00 -9.90 11.97
C ASP A 44 -0.03 -10.43 10.93
N ALA A 45 -0.03 -9.89 9.71
CA ALA A 45 -0.85 -10.39 8.61
C ALA A 45 -0.22 -11.64 7.96
N ASP A 46 -1.05 -12.59 7.50
CA ASP A 46 -0.58 -13.75 6.72
C ASP A 46 0.09 -13.31 5.40
N PHE A 47 -0.41 -12.22 4.82
CA PHE A 47 0.22 -11.52 3.71
C PHE A 47 -0.06 -10.02 3.79
N ALA A 48 0.94 -9.21 3.44
CA ALA A 48 0.82 -7.75 3.43
C ALA A 48 1.42 -7.20 2.15
N GLU A 49 0.68 -6.31 1.48
CA GLU A 49 1.13 -5.64 0.27
C GLU A 49 0.78 -4.15 0.27
N HIS A 50 1.55 -3.40 -0.50
CA HIS A 50 1.44 -1.95 -0.61
C HIS A 50 1.53 -1.55 -2.07
N PHE A 51 0.51 -0.86 -2.58
CA PHE A 51 0.53 -0.18 -3.87
C PHE A 51 1.00 1.26 -3.63
N LEU A 52 2.26 1.50 -3.98
CA LEU A 52 2.99 2.75 -3.74
C LEU A 52 2.86 3.68 -4.94
N ASN A 53 2.64 4.96 -4.66
CA ASN A 53 2.68 6.05 -5.63
C ASN A 53 3.70 7.09 -5.15
N SER A 54 4.85 7.13 -5.81
CA SER A 54 6.05 7.87 -5.37
C SER A 54 6.11 9.34 -5.81
N ASP A 55 5.02 9.87 -6.38
CA ASP A 55 4.96 11.24 -6.89
C ASP A 55 4.42 12.23 -5.85
N ASP A 56 4.36 11.81 -4.58
CA ASP A 56 4.03 12.71 -3.49
C ASP A 56 5.17 13.74 -3.32
N VAL A 57 4.79 15.01 -3.19
CA VAL A 57 5.69 16.12 -2.89
C VAL A 57 6.15 16.11 -1.43
N VAL A 58 5.50 15.30 -0.58
CA VAL A 58 5.88 15.11 0.82
C VAL A 58 7.10 14.15 0.89
N PRO A 59 8.26 14.60 1.42
CA PRO A 59 9.51 13.81 1.40
C PRO A 59 9.45 12.44 2.10
N SER A 60 8.44 12.21 2.94
CA SER A 60 8.38 11.10 3.90
C SER A 60 7.51 9.91 3.45
N THR A 61 6.82 10.00 2.32
CA THR A 61 5.80 9.02 1.87
C THR A 61 6.23 8.16 0.67
N ASN A 62 7.36 8.46 0.04
CA ASN A 62 7.79 7.83 -1.21
C ASN A 62 8.61 6.52 -1.06
N PHE A 63 8.55 5.86 0.10
CA PHE A 63 9.37 4.67 0.37
C PHE A 63 8.53 3.41 0.64
N PRO A 64 9.02 2.23 0.26
CA PRO A 64 8.35 0.97 0.52
C PRO A 64 8.26 0.66 2.03
N LEU A 65 7.13 0.07 2.46
CA LEU A 65 6.98 -0.42 3.83
C LEU A 65 7.78 -1.72 4.02
N PRO A 66 8.57 -1.86 5.10
CA PRO A 66 9.60 -2.90 5.20
C PRO A 66 9.07 -4.33 5.27
N LEU A 67 7.85 -4.52 5.79
CA LEU A 67 7.24 -5.84 5.93
C LEU A 67 6.12 -6.08 4.91
N CYS A 68 6.03 -5.28 3.85
CA CYS A 68 5.08 -5.48 2.76
C CYS A 68 5.81 -5.92 1.49
N TYR A 69 5.12 -6.65 0.61
CA TYR A 69 5.49 -6.67 -0.81
C TYR A 69 4.98 -5.39 -1.45
N VAL A 70 5.83 -4.68 -2.20
CA VAL A 70 5.48 -3.36 -2.72
C VAL A 70 5.35 -3.39 -4.24
N TYR A 71 4.21 -2.95 -4.74
CA TYR A 71 3.98 -2.62 -6.14
C TYR A 71 4.17 -1.12 -6.30
N ASP A 72 5.28 -0.71 -6.92
CA ASP A 72 5.48 0.67 -7.35
C ASP A 72 4.69 0.87 -8.66
N VAL A 73 3.54 1.53 -8.55
CA VAL A 73 2.61 1.74 -9.65
C VAL A 73 2.75 3.13 -10.29
N THR A 74 3.76 3.90 -9.89
CA THR A 74 4.03 5.25 -10.40
C THR A 74 4.24 5.24 -11.91
N GLY A 75 4.92 4.21 -12.42
CA GLY A 75 5.30 4.07 -13.83
C GLY A 75 4.23 3.45 -14.73
N SER A 76 3.11 2.96 -14.17
CA SER A 76 2.12 2.23 -14.95
C SER A 76 1.49 3.10 -16.04
N LYS A 77 1.48 2.60 -17.29
CA LYS A 77 0.89 3.32 -18.45
C LYS A 77 -0.54 3.77 -18.23
N GLU A 78 -1.32 2.94 -17.53
CA GLU A 78 -2.73 3.21 -17.25
C GLU A 78 -2.95 4.40 -16.32
N ARG A 79 -1.94 4.77 -15.52
CA ARG A 79 -1.98 5.92 -14.61
C ARG A 79 -2.25 7.22 -15.34
N SER A 80 -1.61 7.40 -16.50
CA SER A 80 -1.78 8.59 -17.34
C SER A 80 -3.22 8.79 -17.85
N ALA A 81 -3.98 7.69 -17.95
CA ALA A 81 -5.37 7.68 -18.36
C ALA A 81 -6.34 7.61 -17.16
N PHE A 82 -5.84 7.61 -15.93
CA PHE A 82 -6.68 7.57 -14.75
C PHE A 82 -7.32 8.95 -14.51
N PRO A 83 -8.66 9.03 -14.39
CA PRO A 83 -9.32 10.32 -14.25
C PRO A 83 -8.87 10.99 -12.95
N PRO A 84 -8.37 12.23 -13.01
CA PRO A 84 -8.13 13.00 -11.80
C PRO A 84 -9.46 13.33 -11.11
N PRO A 85 -9.42 13.74 -9.83
CA PRO A 85 -10.58 14.29 -9.16
C PRO A 85 -11.19 15.44 -9.97
N ASP A 86 -12.52 15.49 -10.01
CA ASP A 86 -13.31 16.57 -10.61
C ASP A 86 -14.27 17.10 -9.55
N THR A 87 -13.94 18.25 -8.98
CA THR A 87 -14.75 18.93 -7.98
C THR A 87 -15.69 19.97 -8.59
N GLY A 88 -15.64 20.16 -9.92
CA GLY A 88 -16.31 21.25 -10.62
C GLY A 88 -15.64 22.63 -10.42
N ASN A 89 -14.47 22.68 -9.76
CA ASN A 89 -13.70 23.91 -9.58
C ASN A 89 -12.31 23.76 -10.20
N PHE A 90 -12.08 24.46 -11.31
CA PHE A 90 -10.84 24.38 -12.07
C PHE A 90 -9.56 24.58 -11.25
N LEU A 91 -9.52 25.56 -10.34
CA LEU A 91 -8.32 25.84 -9.54
C LEU A 91 -8.05 24.72 -8.53
N GLN A 92 -9.12 24.19 -7.93
CA GLN A 92 -9.02 23.06 -7.02
C GLN A 92 -8.58 21.79 -7.75
N ASP A 93 -9.14 21.53 -8.93
CA ASP A 93 -8.79 20.35 -9.73
C ASP A 93 -7.34 20.40 -10.21
N VAL A 94 -6.85 21.57 -10.61
CA VAL A 94 -5.43 21.76 -10.93
C VAL A 94 -4.57 21.52 -9.68
N GLY A 95 -4.96 22.07 -8.52
CA GLY A 95 -4.26 21.83 -7.27
C GLY A 95 -4.19 20.34 -6.90
N LEU A 96 -5.30 19.62 -6.98
CA LEU A 96 -5.37 18.19 -6.67
C LEU A 96 -4.54 17.33 -7.63
N ARG A 97 -4.47 17.70 -8.92
CA ARG A 97 -3.61 17.02 -9.91
C ARG A 97 -2.12 17.19 -9.61
N LEU A 98 -1.72 18.35 -9.08
CA LEU A 98 -0.33 18.61 -8.69
C LEU A 98 0.07 17.90 -7.40
N LEU A 99 -0.89 17.51 -6.55
CA LEU A 99 -0.65 16.75 -5.32
C LEU A 99 -0.53 15.23 -5.58
N GLY A 100 -0.09 14.80 -6.77
CA GLY A 100 0.50 13.46 -6.93
C GLY A 100 -0.43 12.28 -7.24
N PHE A 101 -1.71 12.45 -7.59
CA PHE A 101 -2.62 11.34 -7.94
C PHE A 101 -2.73 10.24 -6.85
N HIS A 102 -2.91 10.62 -5.58
CA HIS A 102 -3.07 9.68 -4.45
C HIS A 102 -4.21 8.64 -4.61
N ASN A 103 -5.19 8.93 -5.46
CA ASN A 103 -6.26 7.99 -5.79
C ASN A 103 -5.83 6.88 -6.76
N TRP A 104 -4.67 7.00 -7.41
CA TRP A 104 -4.21 6.05 -8.42
C TRP A 104 -4.00 4.62 -7.88
N PRO A 105 -3.30 4.39 -6.76
CA PRO A 105 -3.15 3.04 -6.21
C PRO A 105 -4.46 2.30 -5.96
N ILE A 106 -5.52 3.01 -5.56
CA ILE A 106 -6.87 2.44 -5.41
C ILE A 106 -7.43 2.03 -6.77
N GLY A 107 -7.28 2.90 -7.78
CA GLY A 107 -7.69 2.61 -9.16
C GLY A 107 -6.96 1.41 -9.75
N TYR A 108 -5.64 1.33 -9.54
CA TYR A 108 -4.82 0.19 -9.97
C TYR A 108 -5.27 -1.10 -9.29
N LEU A 109 -5.43 -1.08 -7.96
CA LEU A 109 -5.95 -2.22 -7.20
C LEU A 109 -7.29 -2.68 -7.77
N ALA A 110 -8.26 -1.77 -7.94
CA ALA A 110 -9.59 -2.12 -8.41
C ALA A 110 -9.63 -2.76 -9.81
N ARG A 111 -8.64 -2.47 -10.67
CA ARG A 111 -8.54 -3.02 -12.03
C ARG A 111 -7.81 -4.36 -12.10
N HIS A 112 -6.76 -4.51 -11.30
CA HIS A 112 -5.80 -5.62 -11.44
C HIS A 112 -5.90 -6.65 -10.33
N TYR A 113 -6.58 -6.32 -9.24
CA TYR A 113 -6.68 -7.21 -8.10
C TYR A 113 -7.85 -8.16 -8.25
N GLU A 114 -7.54 -9.45 -8.20
CA GLU A 114 -8.52 -10.52 -8.19
C GLU A 114 -8.37 -11.36 -6.91
N THR A 115 -9.50 -11.61 -6.25
CA THR A 115 -9.56 -12.59 -5.16
C THR A 115 -9.81 -13.96 -5.75
N THR A 116 -8.77 -14.78 -5.84
CA THR A 116 -8.90 -16.19 -6.20
C THR A 116 -9.32 -17.01 -4.97
N LEU A 117 -10.22 -17.97 -5.15
CA LEU A 117 -10.62 -18.92 -4.11
C LEU A 117 -10.02 -20.31 -4.38
N ASP A 118 -9.71 -21.05 -3.31
CA ASP A 118 -9.28 -22.45 -3.41
C ASP A 118 -10.47 -23.40 -3.58
N ALA A 119 -10.20 -24.71 -3.65
CA ALA A 119 -11.24 -25.74 -3.82
C ALA A 119 -12.27 -25.80 -2.67
N ASN A 120 -11.96 -25.18 -1.52
CA ASN A 120 -12.83 -25.11 -0.36
C ASN A 120 -13.56 -23.75 -0.25
N GLY A 121 -13.34 -22.84 -1.20
CA GLY A 121 -13.92 -21.50 -1.18
C GLY A 121 -13.15 -20.49 -0.34
N GLU A 122 -11.93 -20.80 0.11
CA GLU A 122 -11.11 -19.91 0.92
C GLU A 122 -10.24 -19.00 0.03
N PRO A 123 -10.01 -17.72 0.39
CA PRO A 123 -9.12 -16.85 -0.36
C PRO A 123 -7.71 -17.43 -0.47
N VAL A 124 -7.18 -17.52 -1.70
CA VAL A 124 -5.78 -17.87 -1.95
C VAL A 124 -4.92 -16.66 -1.63
N VAL A 125 -4.07 -16.81 -0.62
CA VAL A 125 -3.16 -15.77 -0.17
C VAL A 125 -1.74 -16.11 -0.64
N PRO A 126 -1.01 -15.17 -1.29
CA PRO A 126 0.38 -15.40 -1.63
C PRO A 126 1.23 -15.65 -0.40
N SER A 127 2.16 -16.60 -0.49
CA SER A 127 3.17 -16.80 0.54
C SER A 127 4.34 -15.82 0.39
N HIS A 128 5.10 -15.60 1.47
CA HIS A 128 6.36 -14.83 1.40
C HIS A 128 7.48 -15.51 0.60
N ALA A 129 7.31 -16.77 0.21
CA ALA A 129 8.21 -17.39 -0.76
C ALA A 129 7.89 -16.93 -2.19
N GLN A 130 6.61 -16.70 -2.51
CA GLN A 130 6.17 -16.21 -3.83
C GLN A 130 6.35 -14.71 -3.97
N LEU A 131 6.00 -13.95 -2.93
CA LEU A 131 6.08 -12.49 -2.88
C LEU A 131 6.81 -12.08 -1.57
N PRO A 132 8.16 -12.03 -1.58
CA PRO A 132 8.93 -11.78 -0.38
C PRO A 132 8.74 -10.37 0.19
N ARG A 133 8.61 -10.27 1.52
CA ARG A 133 8.52 -8.97 2.22
C ARG A 133 9.74 -8.10 1.94
N GLY A 134 9.52 -6.79 1.81
CA GLY A 134 10.56 -5.83 1.49
C GLY A 134 10.95 -5.79 0.00
N THR A 135 10.38 -6.67 -0.83
CA THR A 135 10.58 -6.61 -2.28
C THR A 135 9.75 -5.47 -2.87
N VAL A 136 10.38 -4.66 -3.72
CA VAL A 136 9.71 -3.65 -4.53
C VAL A 136 9.70 -4.10 -5.98
N LYS A 137 8.52 -4.19 -6.58
CA LYS A 137 8.32 -4.45 -7.99
C LYS A 137 7.73 -3.22 -8.67
N LYS A 138 8.43 -2.72 -9.67
CA LYS A 138 7.94 -1.65 -10.54
C LYS A 138 6.94 -2.21 -11.55
N VAL A 139 5.84 -1.50 -11.74
CA VAL A 139 4.82 -1.81 -12.73
C VAL A 139 5.02 -0.87 -13.92
N ASP A 140 5.14 -1.47 -15.11
CA ASP A 140 5.35 -0.79 -16.40
C ASP A 140 4.05 -0.67 -17.23
#